data_AF-A0A2G4KEP5-F1
#
_entry.id   AF-A0A2G4KEP5-F1
#
_cell.length_a   1.000
_cell.length_b   1.000
_cell.length_c   1.000
_cell.angle_alpha   90.00
_cell.angle_beta   90.00
_cell.angle_gamma   90.00
#
_symmetry.space_group_name_H-M   'P 1'
#
loop_
_entity.id
_entity.type
_entity.pdbx_description
1 polymer ?
#
loop_
_entity_poly.entity_id
_entity_poly.type
_entity_poly.pdbx_seq_one_letter_code
_entity_poly.pdbx_strand_id
1 'polypeptide(L)'
;MSESGNRRNETFVPPSDVHVTRDVMVMMRDGVRLATDIYRPAVNGKPSDFARPVLLERTPYDKTGVNHGDRTRRNPTPRSKPEIAVDFVRGGYVVALQDCRGRYASEGVFEKYLNEGRDGADTIDWLIHRPWCDGKVGTLGLSYGAHVQSALACLDPPGLAAMFLDSGGFSSAYHSGIRQGGAFELKQATWAYKHALLSPATRADPARRAALEAQDLKAWFKAMPWSEGHSPLAAAPEYEAYLLDQWRNGLFGPYWKQNGIYARGAYEAYSDVPVVHMSSWFDPYSVTAIENFLGLSTRKHSPVKLILGPWTHGQRSVTYAGDVDFGLAAPLDGALAEDYVSLRLAWFDAWLKSPKGGDPLPPVKLFVMGGGSGRKTPEGRLDHGGAWMDAAAWPPAGVVMTDWFLQVDGGLTPGPPQAESAFQEYTHDPRRPVPTIGGAIASGAPVMEAGAFDQREALGIFGCEAPYRALADRQDMLVFQTPPLEQDVVVVGPITVKLHISSDCVDTDFMVKLIDAHPPSEDYPEGYAMNLCHGVLRARYRNGFDQETRLEPGHVYALTIDAFPTANRFVKGHRIRLDISSSNFPHFDVNPNSGEPEGYGLSPRVATNRVYMDATHPSRVLLPILAP
;
A
#
# COMPACT_ATOMS: atom_id res chain seq x y z
N MET A 1 10.26 4.83 -20.03
CA MET A 1 8.96 4.19 -20.35
C MET A 1 8.77 4.26 -21.87
N SER A 2 9.26 3.25 -22.59
CA SER A 2 9.00 3.08 -24.02
C SER A 2 7.64 2.39 -24.20
N GLU A 3 6.84 3.00 -25.06
CA GLU A 3 5.66 2.52 -25.78
C GLU A 3 5.20 1.08 -25.50
N SER A 4 4.35 0.90 -24.48
CA SER A 4 3.38 -0.20 -24.48
C SER A 4 2.16 0.24 -25.29
N GLY A 5 1.93 -0.40 -26.42
CA GLY A 5 0.85 -0.10 -27.37
C GLY A 5 -0.49 0.24 -26.71
N ASN A 6 -1.04 1.37 -27.15
CA ASN A 6 -2.25 1.99 -26.62
C ASN A 6 -3.50 1.19 -27.06
N ARG A 7 -3.80 0.05 -26.40
CA ARG A 7 -5.10 -0.67 -26.56
C ARG A 7 -6.30 0.08 -25.97
N ARG A 8 -6.14 1.31 -25.46
CA ARG A 8 -7.23 2.09 -24.84
C ARG A 8 -8.41 2.40 -25.78
N ASN A 9 -8.29 2.14 -27.09
CA ASN A 9 -9.30 2.49 -28.10
C ASN A 9 -9.89 1.29 -28.87
N GLU A 10 -9.54 0.03 -28.55
CA GLU A 10 -10.24 -1.11 -29.15
C GLU A 10 -11.53 -1.38 -28.39
N THR A 11 -12.67 -1.17 -29.05
CA THR A 11 -13.99 -1.48 -28.49
C THR A 11 -14.06 -2.97 -28.20
N PHE A 12 -14.14 -3.35 -26.92
CA PHE A 12 -14.33 -4.74 -26.51
C PHE A 12 -15.62 -5.31 -27.14
N VAL A 13 -15.45 -6.36 -27.94
CA VAL A 13 -16.56 -7.12 -28.53
C VAL A 13 -16.76 -8.39 -27.70
N PRO A 14 -17.92 -8.58 -27.05
CA PRO A 14 -18.16 -9.79 -26.29
C PRO A 14 -18.22 -11.02 -27.20
N PRO A 15 -17.67 -12.17 -26.77
CA PRO A 15 -17.80 -13.42 -27.53
C PRO A 15 -19.26 -13.90 -27.53
N SER A 16 -19.62 -14.78 -28.47
CA SER A 16 -21.02 -15.21 -28.69
C SER A 16 -21.66 -15.97 -27.53
N ASP A 17 -20.83 -16.50 -26.61
CA ASP A 17 -21.22 -17.18 -25.38
C ASP A 17 -21.40 -16.22 -24.18
N VAL A 18 -21.23 -14.91 -24.38
CA VAL A 18 -21.43 -13.88 -23.35
C VAL A 18 -22.31 -12.75 -23.88
N HIS A 19 -23.35 -12.42 -23.11
CA HIS A 19 -24.20 -11.26 -23.36
C HIS A 19 -23.84 -10.13 -22.38
N VAL A 20 -23.68 -8.91 -22.90
CA VAL A 20 -23.38 -7.73 -22.09
C VAL A 20 -24.53 -6.74 -22.19
N THR A 21 -25.14 -6.42 -21.04
CA THR A 21 -26.06 -5.29 -20.92
C THR A 21 -25.29 -4.10 -20.36
N ARG A 22 -25.04 -3.09 -21.20
CA ARG A 22 -24.17 -1.95 -20.87
C ARG A 22 -24.91 -0.83 -20.17
N ASP A 23 -24.19 -0.10 -19.32
CA ASP A 23 -24.61 1.14 -18.68
C ASP A 23 -26.01 1.05 -18.05
N VAL A 24 -26.26 -0.06 -17.35
CA VAL A 24 -27.44 -0.17 -16.49
C VAL A 24 -27.28 0.82 -15.34
N MET A 25 -28.13 1.84 -15.33
CA MET A 25 -28.09 2.91 -14.33
C MET A 25 -28.77 2.44 -13.04
N VAL A 26 -27.96 2.00 -12.08
CA VAL A 26 -28.42 1.52 -10.77
C VAL A 26 -28.66 2.72 -9.86
N MET A 27 -29.89 2.92 -9.40
CA MET A 27 -30.28 4.05 -8.54
C MET A 27 -29.86 3.80 -7.09
N MET A 28 -29.09 4.72 -6.52
CA MET A 28 -28.71 4.73 -5.10
C MET A 28 -29.83 5.34 -4.25
N ARG A 29 -29.72 5.21 -2.92
CA ARG A 29 -30.68 5.74 -1.94
C ARG A 29 -30.97 7.23 -2.04
N ASP A 30 -30.04 8.01 -2.59
CA ASP A 30 -30.13 9.46 -2.76
C ASP A 30 -30.54 9.89 -4.18
N GLY A 31 -30.90 8.92 -5.04
CA GLY A 31 -31.36 9.16 -6.41
C GLY A 31 -30.23 9.27 -7.45
N VAL A 32 -28.96 9.36 -7.02
CA VAL A 32 -27.82 9.30 -7.95
C VAL A 32 -27.73 7.92 -8.56
N ARG A 33 -27.40 7.84 -9.85
CA ARG A 33 -27.33 6.57 -10.57
C ARG A 33 -25.91 6.19 -10.94
N LEU A 34 -25.54 4.95 -10.63
CA LEU A 34 -24.23 4.38 -10.92
C LEU A 34 -24.30 3.47 -12.15
N ALA A 35 -23.47 3.74 -13.14
CA ALA A 35 -23.44 3.02 -14.40
C ALA A 35 -22.77 1.66 -14.22
N THR A 36 -23.50 0.59 -14.54
CA THR A 36 -23.07 -0.80 -14.32
C THR A 36 -23.20 -1.62 -15.60
N ASP A 37 -22.13 -2.30 -16.01
CA ASP A 37 -22.16 -3.29 -17.09
C ASP A 37 -22.41 -4.68 -16.51
N ILE A 38 -23.39 -5.40 -17.06
CA ILE A 38 -23.80 -6.75 -16.62
C ILE A 38 -23.43 -7.79 -17.69
N TYR A 39 -22.53 -8.71 -17.35
CA TYR A 39 -22.06 -9.79 -18.21
C TYR A 39 -22.73 -11.11 -17.79
N ARG A 40 -23.46 -11.74 -18.69
CA ARG A 40 -24.22 -12.99 -18.44
C ARG A 40 -23.83 -14.07 -19.45
N PRO A 41 -23.87 -15.37 -19.05
CA PRO A 41 -23.75 -16.46 -20.00
C PRO A 41 -24.82 -16.33 -21.10
N ALA A 42 -24.46 -16.66 -22.34
CA ALA A 42 -25.37 -16.58 -23.46
C ALA A 42 -25.30 -17.81 -24.35
N VAL A 43 -26.42 -18.12 -25.02
CA VAL A 43 -26.49 -19.09 -26.10
C VAL A 43 -26.97 -18.36 -27.34
N ASN A 44 -26.14 -18.35 -28.39
CA ASN A 44 -26.38 -17.59 -29.62
C ASN A 44 -26.66 -16.10 -29.35
N GLY A 45 -25.89 -15.48 -28.45
CA GLY A 45 -26.02 -14.06 -28.07
C GLY A 45 -27.22 -13.71 -27.19
N LYS A 46 -28.11 -14.67 -26.89
CA LYS A 46 -29.24 -14.48 -25.97
C LYS A 46 -28.81 -14.80 -24.53
N PRO A 47 -29.01 -13.88 -23.57
CA PRO A 47 -28.61 -14.12 -22.18
C PRO A 47 -29.42 -15.27 -21.57
N SER A 48 -28.76 -16.05 -20.71
CA SER A 48 -29.42 -17.03 -19.85
C SER A 48 -30.11 -16.32 -18.69
N ASP A 49 -31.34 -16.75 -18.38
CA ASP A 49 -32.09 -16.30 -17.21
C ASP A 49 -31.90 -17.22 -15.99
N PHE A 50 -31.01 -18.23 -16.09
CA PHE A 50 -30.73 -19.12 -14.96
C PHE A 50 -30.00 -18.35 -13.85
N ALA A 51 -30.59 -18.35 -12.65
CA ALA A 51 -30.06 -17.67 -11.48
C ALA A 51 -28.69 -18.22 -11.08
N ARG A 52 -27.72 -17.32 -10.86
CA ARG A 52 -26.31 -17.62 -10.56
C ARG A 52 -25.76 -16.64 -9.53
N PRO A 53 -24.67 -17.00 -8.84
CA PRO A 53 -23.94 -16.04 -8.04
C PRO A 53 -23.38 -14.93 -8.92
N VAL A 54 -23.39 -13.71 -8.39
CA VAL A 54 -22.87 -12.51 -9.06
C VAL A 54 -21.48 -12.20 -8.51
N LEU A 55 -20.54 -11.82 -9.38
CA LEU A 55 -19.29 -11.20 -8.99
C LEU A 55 -19.35 -9.69 -9.28
N LEU A 56 -19.14 -8.87 -8.26
CA LEU A 56 -19.17 -7.42 -8.33
C LEU A 56 -17.75 -6.84 -8.21
N GLU A 57 -17.36 -6.02 -9.18
CA GLU A 57 -16.22 -5.10 -9.08
C GLU A 57 -16.72 -3.66 -9.22
N ARG A 58 -16.60 -2.88 -8.13
CA ARG A 58 -16.81 -1.43 -8.13
C ARG A 58 -15.45 -0.74 -8.28
N THR A 59 -15.33 0.21 -9.20
CA THR A 59 -14.04 0.81 -9.55
C THR A 59 -14.12 2.30 -9.88
N PRO A 60 -13.17 3.14 -9.42
CA PRO A 60 -13.04 4.51 -9.89
C PRO A 60 -12.10 4.61 -11.10
N TYR A 61 -11.79 3.49 -11.76
CA TYR A 61 -10.77 3.34 -12.81
C TYR A 61 -11.31 2.83 -14.16
N ASP A 62 -12.53 3.25 -14.51
CA ASP A 62 -13.28 2.83 -15.70
C ASP A 62 -13.63 1.34 -15.62
N LYS A 63 -14.93 1.04 -15.57
CA LYS A 63 -15.44 -0.33 -15.63
C LYS A 63 -15.07 -1.07 -16.94
N THR A 64 -14.70 -0.34 -17.98
CA THR A 64 -14.19 -0.89 -19.26
C THR A 64 -12.66 -0.88 -19.35
N GLY A 65 -12.00 -0.26 -18.37
CA GLY A 65 -10.56 -0.02 -18.37
C GLY A 65 -9.71 -1.24 -18.03
N VAL A 66 -8.41 -0.99 -17.93
CA VAL A 66 -7.37 -1.98 -17.67
C VAL A 66 -6.73 -1.69 -16.31
N ASN A 67 -6.59 -2.71 -15.46
CA ASN A 67 -5.73 -2.62 -14.28
C ASN A 67 -4.33 -3.11 -14.66
N HIS A 68 -3.28 -2.38 -14.28
CA HIS A 68 -1.90 -2.73 -14.67
C HIS A 68 -1.43 -4.10 -14.14
N GLY A 69 -2.02 -4.57 -13.04
CA GLY A 69 -1.72 -5.85 -12.43
C GLY A 69 -2.42 -7.05 -13.07
N ASP A 70 -3.45 -6.83 -13.90
CA ASP A 70 -4.25 -7.90 -14.50
C ASP A 70 -3.59 -8.49 -15.75
N ARG A 71 -2.40 -9.05 -15.52
CA ARG A 71 -1.57 -9.76 -16.49
C ARG A 71 -1.13 -11.09 -15.91
N THR A 72 -0.47 -11.91 -16.71
CA THR A 72 0.24 -13.09 -16.22
C THR A 72 1.72 -12.97 -16.54
N ARG A 73 2.55 -13.78 -15.89
CA ARG A 73 3.97 -13.87 -16.23
C ARG A 73 4.18 -14.29 -17.68
N ARG A 74 3.36 -15.21 -18.18
CA ARG A 74 3.42 -15.71 -19.57
C ARG A 74 2.94 -14.66 -20.58
N ASN A 75 1.99 -13.80 -20.19
CA ASN A 75 1.49 -12.71 -21.02
C ASN A 75 1.51 -11.40 -20.22
N PRO A 76 2.60 -10.60 -20.35
CA PRO A 76 2.79 -9.40 -19.53
C PRO A 76 1.92 -8.22 -19.98
N THR A 77 1.12 -8.39 -21.04
CA THR A 77 0.15 -7.38 -21.50
C THR A 77 -1.08 -7.45 -20.60
N PRO A 78 -1.41 -6.38 -19.87
CA PRO A 78 -2.59 -6.38 -19.01
C PRO A 78 -3.88 -6.51 -19.82
N ARG A 79 -4.82 -7.28 -19.28
CA ARG A 79 -6.17 -7.47 -19.80
C ARG A 79 -7.12 -6.44 -19.21
N SER A 80 -8.13 -6.07 -19.99
CA SER A 80 -9.23 -5.21 -19.56
C SER A 80 -10.17 -5.95 -18.60
N LYS A 81 -10.90 -5.20 -17.75
CA LYS A 81 -11.93 -5.78 -16.87
C LYS A 81 -13.00 -6.56 -17.64
N PRO A 82 -13.48 -6.11 -18.83
CA PRO A 82 -14.37 -6.90 -19.67
C PRO A 82 -13.80 -8.25 -20.12
N GLU A 83 -12.51 -8.30 -20.50
CA GLU A 83 -11.87 -9.58 -20.87
C GLU A 83 -11.81 -10.56 -19.70
N ILE A 84 -11.58 -10.06 -18.49
CA ILE A 84 -11.56 -10.88 -17.26
C ILE A 84 -12.98 -11.30 -16.87
N ALA A 85 -13.97 -10.42 -17.05
CA ALA A 85 -15.38 -10.73 -16.81
C ALA A 85 -15.84 -11.93 -17.65
N VAL A 86 -15.35 -12.07 -18.89
CA VAL A 86 -15.63 -13.25 -19.74
C VAL A 86 -15.16 -14.55 -19.08
N ASP A 87 -13.98 -14.57 -18.45
CA ASP A 87 -13.48 -15.79 -17.79
C ASP A 87 -14.38 -16.19 -16.62
N PHE A 88 -14.82 -15.21 -15.83
CA PHE A 88 -15.76 -15.44 -14.74
C PHE A 88 -17.14 -15.87 -15.23
N VAL A 89 -17.65 -15.30 -16.33
CA VAL A 89 -18.91 -15.75 -16.96
C VAL A 89 -18.80 -17.20 -17.43
N ARG A 90 -17.67 -17.58 -18.03
CA ARG A 90 -17.39 -18.98 -18.42
C ARG A 90 -17.21 -19.89 -17.22
N GLY A 91 -16.73 -19.34 -16.10
CA GLY A 91 -16.78 -19.96 -14.78
C GLY A 91 -18.20 -20.13 -14.22
N GLY A 92 -19.24 -19.66 -14.90
CA GLY A 92 -20.63 -19.86 -14.51
C GLY A 92 -21.20 -18.77 -13.60
N TYR A 93 -20.56 -17.61 -13.53
CA TYR A 93 -21.02 -16.43 -12.79
C TYR A 93 -21.78 -15.45 -13.69
N VAL A 94 -22.53 -14.54 -13.07
CA VAL A 94 -22.83 -13.23 -13.67
C VAL A 94 -21.80 -12.23 -13.14
N VAL A 95 -21.32 -11.31 -13.97
CA VAL A 95 -20.36 -10.27 -13.53
C VAL A 95 -20.98 -8.89 -13.67
N ALA A 96 -20.90 -8.09 -12.61
CA ALA A 96 -21.29 -6.69 -12.59
C ALA A 96 -20.04 -5.81 -12.43
N LEU A 97 -19.75 -4.98 -13.42
CA LEU A 97 -18.66 -4.00 -13.36
C LEU A 97 -19.29 -2.61 -13.23
N GLN A 98 -18.99 -1.89 -12.15
CA GLN A 98 -19.62 -0.61 -11.84
C GLN A 98 -18.60 0.52 -11.70
N ASP A 99 -18.87 1.66 -12.32
CA ASP A 99 -18.13 2.89 -12.06
C ASP A 99 -18.56 3.50 -10.72
N CYS A 100 -17.60 3.84 -9.85
CA CYS A 100 -17.89 4.57 -8.60
C CYS A 100 -18.55 5.93 -8.87
N ARG A 101 -19.23 6.49 -7.86
CA ARG A 101 -19.89 7.81 -7.92
C ARG A 101 -18.96 8.91 -8.44
N GLY A 102 -19.46 9.74 -9.34
CA GLY A 102 -18.72 10.84 -9.97
C GLY A 102 -17.58 10.39 -10.88
N ARG A 103 -17.52 9.11 -11.26
CA ARG A 103 -16.49 8.55 -12.16
C ARG A 103 -17.13 8.02 -13.43
N TYR A 104 -16.46 8.30 -14.55
CA TYR A 104 -16.83 7.85 -15.90
C TYR A 104 -18.31 8.03 -16.23
N ALA A 105 -19.07 6.95 -16.40
CA ALA A 105 -20.48 7.03 -16.78
C ALA A 105 -21.42 7.17 -15.57
N SER A 106 -20.93 7.05 -14.34
CA SER A 106 -21.72 7.26 -13.12
C SER A 106 -21.95 8.73 -12.82
N GLU A 107 -23.13 9.03 -12.31
CA GLU A 107 -23.54 10.37 -11.88
C GLU A 107 -22.90 10.75 -10.52
N GLY A 108 -23.16 11.98 -10.08
CA GLY A 108 -22.73 12.49 -8.77
C GLY A 108 -21.36 13.17 -8.78
N VAL A 109 -20.87 13.53 -7.59
CA VAL A 109 -19.57 14.16 -7.38
C VAL A 109 -18.63 13.15 -6.73
N PHE A 110 -17.38 13.11 -7.21
CA PHE A 110 -16.38 12.20 -6.67
C PHE A 110 -15.84 12.74 -5.34
N GLU A 111 -15.91 11.91 -4.31
CA GLU A 111 -15.24 12.12 -3.03
C GLU A 111 -14.50 10.83 -2.68
N LYS A 112 -13.20 10.94 -2.44
CA LYS A 112 -12.34 9.77 -2.31
C LYS A 112 -12.72 8.98 -1.05
N TYR A 113 -13.15 7.73 -1.25
CA TYR A 113 -13.48 6.70 -0.27
C TYR A 113 -14.80 6.82 0.52
N LEU A 114 -15.35 8.01 0.72
CA LEU A 114 -16.39 8.22 1.74
C LEU A 114 -17.81 7.80 1.33
N ASN A 115 -18.11 7.74 0.03
CA ASN A 115 -19.43 7.28 -0.47
C ASN A 115 -19.52 5.75 -0.62
N GLU A 116 -18.41 5.04 -0.52
CA GLU A 116 -18.24 3.74 -1.15
C GLU A 116 -18.98 2.60 -0.45
N GLY A 117 -19.07 2.61 0.87
CA GLY A 117 -19.76 1.54 1.59
C GLY A 117 -21.26 1.56 1.33
N ARG A 118 -21.87 2.75 1.41
CA ARG A 118 -23.31 2.93 1.17
C ARG A 118 -23.67 2.66 -0.29
N ASP A 119 -22.93 3.21 -1.25
CA ASP A 119 -23.21 2.93 -2.66
C ASP A 119 -23.01 1.43 -3.00
N GLY A 120 -22.05 0.78 -2.35
CA GLY A 120 -21.84 -0.67 -2.46
C GLY A 120 -23.01 -1.49 -1.92
N ALA A 121 -23.55 -1.11 -0.76
CA ALA A 121 -24.72 -1.78 -0.17
C ALA A 121 -25.98 -1.65 -1.04
N ASP A 122 -26.26 -0.46 -1.60
CA ASP A 122 -27.39 -0.26 -2.52
C ASP A 122 -27.24 -1.08 -3.81
N THR A 123 -26.00 -1.20 -4.29
CA THR A 123 -25.70 -2.01 -5.48
C THR A 123 -25.96 -3.49 -5.23
N ILE A 124 -25.55 -4.02 -4.07
CA ILE A 124 -25.83 -5.42 -3.71
C ILE A 124 -27.34 -5.65 -3.58
N ASP A 125 -28.05 -4.77 -2.88
CA ASP A 125 -29.51 -4.86 -2.74
C ASP A 125 -30.20 -4.88 -4.11
N TRP A 126 -29.78 -4.03 -5.04
CA TRP A 126 -30.32 -4.03 -6.40
C TRP A 126 -30.06 -5.34 -7.16
N LEU A 127 -28.83 -5.89 -7.01
CA LEU A 127 -28.39 -7.12 -7.68
C LEU A 127 -29.16 -8.35 -7.22
N ILE A 128 -29.35 -8.53 -5.91
CA ILE A 128 -30.01 -9.74 -5.37
C ILE A 128 -31.49 -9.83 -5.73
N HIS A 129 -32.10 -8.72 -6.15
CA HIS A 129 -33.48 -8.69 -6.65
C HIS A 129 -33.59 -8.90 -8.16
N ARG A 130 -32.50 -9.23 -8.85
CA ARG A 130 -32.54 -9.56 -10.29
C ARG A 130 -32.88 -11.04 -10.49
N PRO A 131 -33.71 -11.40 -11.49
CA PRO A 131 -34.14 -12.80 -11.69
C PRO A 131 -32.98 -13.76 -12.05
N TRP A 132 -31.87 -13.22 -12.53
CA TRP A 132 -30.65 -13.96 -12.89
C TRP A 132 -29.61 -14.01 -11.76
N CYS A 133 -29.89 -13.41 -10.60
CA CYS A 133 -29.06 -13.56 -9.40
C CYS A 133 -29.68 -14.63 -8.48
N ASP A 134 -28.86 -15.52 -7.93
CA ASP A 134 -29.30 -16.55 -6.97
C ASP A 134 -29.33 -16.05 -5.51
N GLY A 135 -29.22 -14.73 -5.32
CA GLY A 135 -29.16 -14.06 -4.02
C GLY A 135 -27.76 -13.95 -3.42
N LYS A 136 -26.71 -14.48 -4.07
CA LYS A 136 -25.32 -14.38 -3.59
C LYS A 136 -24.48 -13.44 -4.46
N VAL A 137 -23.75 -12.55 -3.79
CA VAL A 137 -22.80 -11.63 -4.42
C VAL A 137 -21.41 -11.85 -3.81
N GLY A 138 -20.46 -12.22 -4.65
CA GLY A 138 -19.03 -12.14 -4.35
C GLY A 138 -18.47 -10.79 -4.79
N THR A 139 -17.48 -10.26 -4.08
CA THR A 139 -16.79 -9.04 -4.50
C THR A 139 -15.31 -9.27 -4.76
N LEU A 140 -14.76 -8.52 -5.71
CA LEU A 140 -13.33 -8.52 -6.02
C LEU A 140 -12.84 -7.14 -6.46
N GLY A 141 -11.53 -6.92 -6.38
CA GLY A 141 -10.93 -5.67 -6.82
C GLY A 141 -9.55 -5.42 -6.23
N LEU A 142 -8.76 -4.64 -6.98
CA LEU A 142 -7.41 -4.20 -6.63
C LEU A 142 -7.45 -2.75 -6.11
N SER A 143 -6.65 -2.43 -5.09
CA SER A 143 -6.40 -1.06 -4.63
C SER A 143 -7.67 -0.40 -4.09
N TYR A 144 -8.11 0.70 -4.71
CA TYR A 144 -9.42 1.30 -4.48
C TYR A 144 -10.56 0.27 -4.61
N GLY A 145 -10.48 -0.66 -5.56
CA GLY A 145 -11.43 -1.77 -5.66
C GLY A 145 -11.44 -2.70 -4.44
N ALA A 146 -10.36 -2.78 -3.66
CA ALA A 146 -10.35 -3.46 -2.36
C ALA A 146 -10.87 -2.55 -1.23
N HIS A 147 -10.59 -1.24 -1.27
CA HIS A 147 -11.13 -0.28 -0.30
C HIS A 147 -12.67 -0.25 -0.31
N VAL A 148 -13.31 -0.22 -1.48
CA VAL A 148 -14.78 -0.23 -1.60
C VAL A 148 -15.42 -1.53 -1.10
N GLN A 149 -14.73 -2.66 -1.26
CA GLN A 149 -15.18 -3.95 -0.72
C GLN A 149 -15.18 -3.95 0.82
N SER A 150 -14.11 -3.44 1.43
CA SER A 150 -14.04 -3.33 2.88
C SER A 150 -15.07 -2.33 3.42
N ALA A 151 -15.25 -1.20 2.72
CA ALA A 151 -16.22 -0.17 3.07
C ALA A 151 -17.66 -0.72 3.11
N LEU A 152 -18.08 -1.47 2.08
CA LEU A 152 -19.43 -2.04 2.04
C LEU A 152 -19.59 -3.17 3.06
N ALA A 153 -18.56 -3.99 3.28
CA ALA A 153 -18.65 -5.10 4.23
C ALA A 153 -18.77 -4.63 5.69
N CYS A 154 -18.26 -3.43 6.02
CA CYS A 154 -18.50 -2.79 7.32
C CYS A 154 -19.98 -2.46 7.59
N LEU A 155 -20.86 -2.54 6.59
CA LEU A 155 -22.29 -2.28 6.71
C LEU A 155 -23.16 -3.54 6.69
N ASP A 156 -22.54 -4.71 6.58
CA ASP A 156 -23.19 -6.02 6.49
C ASP A 156 -24.39 -6.12 5.53
N PRO A 157 -24.22 -5.79 4.23
CA PRO A 157 -25.35 -5.81 3.29
C PRO A 157 -25.85 -7.24 3.04
N PRO A 158 -27.17 -7.48 3.07
CA PRO A 158 -27.74 -8.78 2.71
C PRO A 158 -27.29 -9.23 1.32
N GLY A 159 -26.87 -10.50 1.21
CA GLY A 159 -26.47 -11.11 -0.06
C GLY A 159 -24.98 -11.06 -0.35
N LEU A 160 -24.17 -10.28 0.38
CA LEU A 160 -22.72 -10.45 0.34
C LEU A 160 -22.35 -11.86 0.83
N ALA A 161 -21.53 -12.58 0.07
CA ALA A 161 -21.31 -14.01 0.31
C ALA A 161 -19.85 -14.47 0.20
N ALA A 162 -18.95 -13.71 -0.44
CA ALA A 162 -17.51 -13.96 -0.46
C ALA A 162 -16.74 -12.72 -0.96
N MET A 163 -15.47 -12.58 -0.57
CA MET A 163 -14.67 -11.40 -0.92
C MET A 163 -13.24 -11.77 -1.31
N PHE A 164 -12.64 -11.03 -2.24
CA PHE A 164 -11.22 -11.12 -2.59
C PHE A 164 -10.61 -9.73 -2.75
N LEU A 165 -9.84 -9.30 -1.75
CA LEU A 165 -9.23 -7.98 -1.68
C LEU A 165 -7.77 -8.07 -2.06
N ASP A 166 -7.37 -7.31 -3.08
CA ASP A 166 -5.97 -7.19 -3.49
C ASP A 166 -5.43 -5.79 -3.20
N SER A 167 -4.35 -5.71 -2.42
CA SER A 167 -3.58 -4.52 -2.13
C SER A 167 -4.46 -3.34 -1.67
N GLY A 168 -5.31 -3.55 -0.66
CA GLY A 168 -6.20 -2.51 -0.12
C GLY A 168 -7.18 -3.02 0.93
N GLY A 169 -8.30 -2.29 1.09
CA GLY A 169 -9.32 -2.52 2.13
C GLY A 169 -8.95 -1.92 3.48
N PHE A 170 -9.18 -0.63 3.73
CA PHE A 170 -8.59 0.06 4.90
C PHE A 170 -9.03 -0.52 6.25
N SER A 171 -8.09 -1.04 7.05
CA SER A 171 -8.29 -1.21 8.50
C SER A 171 -8.39 0.17 9.15
N SER A 172 -7.42 1.05 8.85
CA SER A 172 -7.38 2.45 9.23
C SER A 172 -6.47 3.26 8.30
N ALA A 173 -7.06 4.10 7.45
CA ALA A 173 -6.31 4.95 6.52
C ALA A 173 -5.35 5.95 7.21
N TYR A 174 -5.64 6.29 8.48
CA TYR A 174 -4.78 7.13 9.32
C TYR A 174 -3.47 6.44 9.75
N HIS A 175 -3.49 5.12 9.96
CA HIS A 175 -2.34 4.38 10.46
C HIS A 175 -1.54 3.74 9.32
N SER A 176 -2.16 3.54 8.16
CA SER A 176 -1.51 3.05 6.95
C SER A 176 -2.29 3.49 5.70
N GLY A 177 -1.58 4.03 4.71
CA GLY A 177 -2.05 4.21 3.35
C GLY A 177 -2.48 5.63 2.98
N ILE A 178 -2.97 6.46 3.92
CA ILE A 178 -3.11 7.92 3.74
C ILE A 178 -2.14 8.65 4.67
N ARG A 179 -2.01 8.18 5.90
CA ARG A 179 -1.00 8.60 6.87
C ARG A 179 -0.30 7.39 7.45
N GLN A 180 0.89 7.62 7.99
CA GLN A 180 1.62 6.70 8.85
C GLN A 180 2.30 7.53 9.94
N GLY A 181 2.23 7.10 11.20
CA GLY A 181 2.91 7.79 12.30
C GLY A 181 2.54 9.27 12.47
N GLY A 182 1.38 9.68 11.97
CA GLY A 182 0.93 11.08 11.91
C GLY A 182 1.42 11.89 10.71
N ALA A 183 2.43 11.42 9.98
CA ALA A 183 2.91 12.04 8.74
C ALA A 183 1.97 11.70 7.56
N PHE A 184 1.85 12.62 6.61
CA PHE A 184 0.95 12.47 5.45
C PHE A 184 1.68 11.84 4.26
N GLU A 185 1.10 10.81 3.65
CA GLU A 185 1.69 10.17 2.47
C GLU A 185 1.35 10.98 1.19
N LEU A 186 2.34 11.65 0.60
CA LEU A 186 2.12 12.53 -0.56
C LEU A 186 1.79 11.79 -1.86
N LYS A 187 1.82 10.45 -1.88
CA LYS A 187 1.22 9.68 -2.98
C LYS A 187 -0.29 9.97 -3.17
N GLN A 188 -0.97 10.54 -2.17
CA GLN A 188 -2.34 11.03 -2.35
C GLN A 188 -2.43 12.15 -3.37
N ALA A 189 -1.43 13.03 -3.44
CA ALA A 189 -1.35 14.15 -4.36
C ALA A 189 -1.15 13.69 -5.82
N THR A 190 -0.24 12.74 -6.05
CA THR A 190 -0.01 12.15 -7.38
C THR A 190 -1.24 11.40 -7.89
N TRP A 191 -1.94 10.68 -6.99
CA TRP A 191 -3.22 10.05 -7.32
C TRP A 191 -4.29 11.10 -7.67
N ALA A 192 -4.43 12.14 -6.85
CA ALA A 192 -5.43 13.20 -7.06
C ALA A 192 -5.26 13.88 -8.42
N TYR A 193 -4.03 14.30 -8.73
CA TYR A 193 -3.69 14.94 -9.99
C TYR A 193 -4.01 14.06 -11.21
N LYS A 194 -3.58 12.79 -11.17
CA LYS A 194 -3.89 11.82 -12.24
C LYS A 194 -5.39 11.63 -12.44
N HIS A 195 -6.17 11.50 -11.36
CA HIS A 195 -7.59 11.19 -11.47
C HIS A 195 -8.48 12.40 -11.71
N ALA A 196 -8.01 13.61 -11.38
CA ALA A 196 -8.58 14.87 -11.82
C ALA A 196 -8.55 14.98 -13.35
N LEU A 197 -7.41 14.66 -13.99
CA LEU A 197 -7.28 14.62 -15.45
C LEU A 197 -8.24 13.61 -16.12
N LEU A 198 -8.49 12.50 -15.45
CA LEU A 198 -9.37 11.41 -15.91
C LEU A 198 -10.83 11.56 -15.46
N SER A 199 -11.23 12.69 -14.87
CA SER A 199 -12.59 12.88 -14.36
C SER A 199 -13.59 13.19 -15.48
N PRO A 200 -14.89 12.84 -15.32
CA PRO A 200 -15.95 13.25 -16.24
C PRO A 200 -16.00 14.77 -16.44
N ALA A 201 -15.83 15.55 -15.37
CA ALA A 201 -15.79 17.01 -15.43
C ALA A 201 -14.66 17.52 -16.34
N THR A 202 -13.44 17.00 -16.17
CA THR A 202 -12.30 17.36 -17.04
C THR A 202 -12.46 16.84 -18.48
N ARG A 203 -13.18 15.73 -18.69
CA ARG A 203 -13.48 15.24 -20.04
C ARG A 203 -14.49 16.15 -20.77
N ALA A 204 -15.44 16.73 -20.05
CA ALA A 204 -16.46 17.62 -20.59
C ALA A 204 -15.96 19.07 -20.81
N ASP A 205 -14.87 19.46 -20.14
CA ASP A 205 -14.33 20.82 -20.16
C ASP A 205 -12.86 20.86 -20.66
N PRO A 206 -12.64 21.23 -21.93
CA PRO A 206 -11.30 21.37 -22.50
C PRO A 206 -10.42 22.43 -21.81
N ALA A 207 -11.00 23.50 -21.25
CA ALA A 207 -10.24 24.54 -20.58
C ALA A 207 -9.70 24.04 -19.23
N ARG A 208 -10.54 23.32 -18.47
CA ARG A 208 -10.11 22.61 -17.26
C ARG A 208 -9.01 21.59 -17.54
N ARG A 209 -9.14 20.82 -18.63
CA ARG A 209 -8.07 19.89 -19.07
C ARG A 209 -6.77 20.62 -19.34
N ALA A 210 -6.79 21.67 -20.15
CA ALA A 210 -5.59 22.44 -20.49
C ALA A 210 -4.94 23.05 -19.24
N ALA A 211 -5.74 23.55 -18.29
CA ALA A 211 -5.24 24.10 -17.03
C ALA A 211 -4.54 23.05 -16.15
N LEU A 212 -5.07 21.82 -16.09
CA LEU A 212 -4.43 20.70 -15.39
C LEU A 212 -3.17 20.24 -16.14
N GLU A 213 -3.24 20.00 -17.45
CA GLU A 213 -2.10 19.51 -18.25
C GLU A 213 -0.90 20.49 -18.27
N ALA A 214 -1.15 21.79 -18.04
CA ALA A 214 -0.10 22.81 -17.92
C ALA A 214 0.72 22.72 -16.62
N GLN A 215 0.30 21.94 -15.62
CA GLN A 215 0.99 21.84 -14.34
C GLN A 215 2.18 20.87 -14.40
N ASP A 216 3.32 21.28 -13.84
CA ASP A 216 4.45 20.39 -13.57
C ASP A 216 4.38 19.90 -12.12
N LEU A 217 3.94 18.65 -11.94
CA LEU A 217 3.80 18.07 -10.61
C LEU A 217 5.13 17.98 -9.86
N LYS A 218 6.27 17.74 -10.52
CA LYS A 218 7.58 17.71 -9.85
C LYS A 218 7.98 19.11 -9.38
N ALA A 219 7.67 20.16 -10.14
CA ALA A 219 7.89 21.53 -9.72
C ALA A 219 7.03 21.88 -8.49
N TRP A 220 5.76 21.49 -8.48
CA TRP A 220 4.86 21.70 -7.34
C TRP A 220 5.31 20.97 -6.06
N PHE A 221 5.91 19.78 -6.18
CA PHE A 221 6.48 19.09 -5.01
C PHE A 221 7.70 19.84 -4.44
N LYS A 222 8.40 20.66 -5.22
CA LYS A 222 9.47 21.54 -4.72
C LYS A 222 8.93 22.84 -4.12
N ALA A 223 7.65 23.14 -4.32
CA ALA A 223 6.97 24.36 -3.90
C ALA A 223 5.81 24.01 -2.96
N MET A 224 6.15 23.63 -1.74
CA MET A 224 5.22 23.30 -0.65
C MET A 224 5.22 24.39 0.44
N PRO A 225 4.15 24.53 1.24
CA PRO A 225 2.88 23.79 1.18
C PRO A 225 1.94 24.32 0.09
N TRP A 226 0.96 23.50 -0.30
CA TRP A 226 -0.12 23.92 -1.20
C TRP A 226 -1.28 24.54 -0.43
N SER A 227 -2.04 25.42 -1.08
CA SER A 227 -3.27 25.99 -0.52
C SER A 227 -4.40 26.00 -1.54
N GLU A 228 -5.62 26.26 -1.10
CA GLU A 228 -6.80 26.30 -1.97
C GLU A 228 -6.61 27.34 -3.07
N GLY A 229 -6.83 26.93 -4.33
CA GLY A 229 -6.57 27.77 -5.50
C GLY A 229 -5.09 28.01 -5.82
N HIS A 230 -4.16 27.47 -5.01
CA HIS A 230 -2.71 27.54 -5.23
C HIS A 230 -2.10 26.15 -5.08
N SER A 231 -2.46 25.29 -6.02
CA SER A 231 -2.03 23.90 -6.11
C SER A 231 -2.09 23.42 -7.56
N PRO A 232 -1.49 22.27 -7.92
CA PRO A 232 -1.67 21.66 -9.25
C PRO A 232 -3.11 21.20 -9.52
N LEU A 233 -4.01 21.28 -8.54
CA LEU A 233 -5.39 20.83 -8.60
C LEU A 233 -6.40 21.98 -8.59
N ALA A 234 -5.97 23.26 -8.65
CA ALA A 234 -6.88 24.41 -8.56
C ALA A 234 -8.02 24.40 -9.60
N ALA A 235 -7.79 23.80 -10.79
CA ALA A 235 -8.81 23.64 -11.83
C ALA A 235 -9.81 22.48 -11.57
N ALA A 236 -9.56 21.67 -10.54
CA ALA A 236 -10.33 20.50 -10.12
C ALA A 236 -10.64 20.58 -8.62
N PRO A 237 -11.49 21.54 -8.20
CA PRO A 237 -11.72 21.86 -6.79
C PRO A 237 -12.20 20.67 -5.96
N GLU A 238 -12.92 19.71 -6.55
CA GLU A 238 -13.34 18.51 -5.84
C GLU A 238 -12.18 17.56 -5.49
N TYR A 239 -11.10 17.57 -6.29
CA TYR A 239 -9.88 16.83 -6.00
C TYR A 239 -8.94 17.58 -5.06
N GLU A 240 -8.87 18.90 -5.21
CA GLU A 240 -8.12 19.78 -4.31
C GLU A 240 -8.69 19.70 -2.88
N ALA A 241 -10.01 19.80 -2.74
CA ALA A 241 -10.69 19.82 -1.46
C ALA A 241 -10.40 18.56 -0.62
N TYR A 242 -10.69 17.36 -1.14
CA TYR A 242 -10.47 16.15 -0.33
C TYR A 242 -8.97 15.95 -0.03
N LEU A 243 -8.07 16.34 -0.95
CA LEU A 243 -6.63 16.16 -0.74
C LEU A 243 -6.15 17.05 0.41
N LEU A 244 -6.53 18.33 0.38
CA LEU A 244 -6.17 19.28 1.43
C LEU A 244 -6.85 18.91 2.75
N ASP A 245 -8.10 18.44 2.74
CA ASP A 245 -8.76 17.94 3.94
C ASP A 245 -8.01 16.75 4.55
N GLN A 246 -7.65 15.74 3.75
CA GLN A 246 -6.87 14.59 4.24
C GLN A 246 -5.52 15.04 4.80
N TRP A 247 -4.87 16.02 4.18
CA TRP A 247 -3.56 16.52 4.60
C TRP A 247 -3.62 17.42 5.85
N ARG A 248 -4.70 18.17 6.04
CA ARG A 248 -4.84 19.12 7.16
C ARG A 248 -5.49 18.49 8.40
N ASN A 249 -6.22 17.39 8.25
CA ASN A 249 -6.75 16.62 9.37
C ASN A 249 -5.63 15.78 10.04
N GLY A 250 -4.75 16.44 10.79
CA GLY A 250 -3.59 15.84 11.47
C GLY A 250 -3.95 14.88 12.61
N LEU A 251 -4.97 15.18 13.41
CA LEU A 251 -5.41 14.34 14.52
C LEU A 251 -6.25 13.14 14.05
N PHE A 252 -6.14 11.99 14.73
CA PHE A 252 -7.02 10.83 14.61
C PHE A 252 -8.39 11.08 15.28
N GLY A 253 -9.13 12.05 14.75
CA GLY A 253 -10.45 12.47 15.21
C GLY A 253 -11.63 11.88 14.42
N PRO A 254 -12.83 12.49 14.54
CA PRO A 254 -14.04 12.08 13.82
C PRO A 254 -13.87 11.93 12.31
N TYR A 255 -13.05 12.79 11.69
CA TYR A 255 -12.75 12.73 10.26
C TYR A 255 -12.22 11.35 9.83
N TRP A 256 -11.30 10.76 10.60
CA TRP A 256 -10.72 9.47 10.25
C TRP A 256 -11.57 8.28 10.66
N LYS A 257 -12.57 8.47 11.53
CA LYS A 257 -13.44 7.41 12.04
C LYS A 257 -14.72 7.26 11.20
N GLN A 258 -14.57 7.33 9.88
CA GLN A 258 -15.67 7.23 8.92
C GLN A 258 -15.63 5.89 8.17
N ASN A 259 -16.80 5.43 7.73
CA ASN A 259 -16.90 4.30 6.80
C ASN A 259 -16.11 4.62 5.51
N GLY A 260 -15.50 3.61 4.91
CA GLY A 260 -14.62 3.77 3.74
C GLY A 260 -13.15 3.91 4.09
N ILE A 261 -12.81 4.47 5.26
CA ILE A 261 -11.42 4.71 5.68
C ILE A 261 -11.05 4.14 7.05
N TYR A 262 -12.00 3.55 7.79
CA TYR A 262 -11.75 2.97 9.12
C TYR A 262 -12.59 1.73 9.41
N ALA A 263 -12.21 0.57 8.86
CA ALA A 263 -12.89 -0.70 9.12
C ALA A 263 -12.64 -1.21 10.55
N ARG A 264 -11.51 -0.88 11.18
CA ARG A 264 -11.16 -1.31 12.55
C ARG A 264 -12.25 -0.95 13.57
N GLY A 265 -12.91 0.19 13.39
CA GLY A 265 -14.05 0.61 14.23
C GLY A 265 -15.36 -0.13 13.98
N ALA A 266 -15.41 -0.96 12.94
CA ALA A 266 -16.62 -1.65 12.48
C ALA A 266 -16.44 -3.17 12.37
N TYR A 267 -15.34 -3.75 12.89
CA TYR A 267 -15.10 -5.21 12.78
C TYR A 267 -16.23 -6.08 13.36
N GLU A 268 -16.91 -5.63 14.41
CA GLU A 268 -18.08 -6.35 14.93
C GLU A 268 -19.20 -6.43 13.89
N ALA A 269 -19.51 -5.31 13.24
CA ALA A 269 -20.52 -5.22 12.17
C ALA A 269 -20.01 -5.65 10.79
N TYR A 270 -18.73 -5.97 10.63
CA TYR A 270 -18.17 -6.41 9.35
C TYR A 270 -18.78 -7.76 8.94
N SER A 271 -19.14 -7.95 7.67
CA SER A 271 -19.78 -9.18 7.21
C SER A 271 -19.00 -10.45 7.57
N ASP A 272 -19.73 -11.46 8.05
CA ASP A 272 -19.19 -12.81 8.30
C ASP A 272 -19.27 -13.65 7.03
N VAL A 273 -18.36 -13.38 6.09
CA VAL A 273 -18.24 -14.09 4.81
C VAL A 273 -16.79 -14.51 4.55
N PRO A 274 -16.53 -15.56 3.75
CA PRO A 274 -15.18 -15.92 3.38
C PRO A 274 -14.47 -14.74 2.70
N VAL A 275 -13.30 -14.37 3.19
CA VAL A 275 -12.53 -13.22 2.68
C VAL A 275 -11.04 -13.52 2.53
N VAL A 276 -10.47 -13.11 1.39
CA VAL A 276 -9.01 -13.04 1.18
C VAL A 276 -8.54 -11.60 1.31
N HIS A 277 -7.54 -11.37 2.16
CA HIS A 277 -6.73 -10.15 2.20
C HIS A 277 -5.36 -10.44 1.58
N MET A 278 -5.10 -9.88 0.40
CA MET A 278 -3.82 -9.99 -0.28
C MET A 278 -3.11 -8.64 -0.30
N SER A 279 -1.80 -8.63 -0.08
CA SER A 279 -0.96 -7.45 -0.23
C SER A 279 0.51 -7.86 -0.50
N SER A 280 1.43 -6.91 -0.41
CA SER A 280 2.84 -7.11 -0.75
C SER A 280 3.78 -6.38 0.21
N TRP A 281 5.03 -6.82 0.34
CA TRP A 281 6.02 -6.18 1.22
C TRP A 281 6.34 -4.73 0.83
N PHE A 282 6.36 -4.42 -0.46
CA PHE A 282 6.57 -3.07 -0.99
C PHE A 282 5.25 -2.38 -1.37
N ASP A 283 4.18 -2.70 -0.65
CA ASP A 283 2.86 -2.09 -0.79
C ASP A 283 2.42 -1.39 0.52
N PRO A 284 1.88 -0.15 0.44
CA PRO A 284 1.49 0.61 1.64
C PRO A 284 0.28 0.04 2.37
N TYR A 285 -0.40 -0.98 1.82
CA TYR A 285 -1.58 -1.60 2.41
C TYR A 285 -1.28 -2.96 3.05
N SER A 286 -0.02 -3.36 3.17
CA SER A 286 0.39 -4.59 3.88
C SER A 286 -0.04 -4.59 5.35
N VAL A 287 0.19 -3.47 6.05
CA VAL A 287 -0.29 -3.25 7.43
C VAL A 287 -1.80 -3.45 7.51
N THR A 288 -2.52 -2.79 6.61
CA THR A 288 -3.98 -2.89 6.53
C THR A 288 -4.48 -4.33 6.29
N ALA A 289 -3.87 -5.07 5.37
CA ALA A 289 -4.24 -6.46 5.08
C ALA A 289 -4.03 -7.36 6.31
N ILE A 290 -2.90 -7.19 6.99
CA ILE A 290 -2.57 -7.91 8.23
C ILE A 290 -3.55 -7.56 9.35
N GLU A 291 -3.82 -6.27 9.58
CA GLU A 291 -4.72 -5.84 10.65
C GLU A 291 -6.16 -6.29 10.44
N ASN A 292 -6.65 -6.31 9.20
CA ASN A 292 -7.96 -6.89 8.90
C ASN A 292 -7.96 -8.39 9.14
N PHE A 293 -6.92 -9.11 8.69
CA PHE A 293 -6.80 -10.55 8.94
C PHE A 293 -6.85 -10.84 10.45
N LEU A 294 -6.03 -10.17 11.26
CA LEU A 294 -6.00 -10.35 12.72
C LEU A 294 -7.33 -9.97 13.38
N GLY A 295 -7.89 -8.84 12.95
CA GLY A 295 -9.16 -8.32 13.47
C GLY A 295 -10.35 -9.23 13.18
N LEU A 296 -10.43 -9.79 11.97
CA LEU A 296 -11.58 -10.56 11.51
C LEU A 296 -11.46 -12.06 11.82
N SER A 297 -10.27 -12.65 11.71
CA SER A 297 -10.07 -14.10 11.95
C SER A 297 -10.44 -14.54 13.37
N THR A 298 -10.41 -13.62 14.34
CA THR A 298 -10.78 -13.87 15.74
C THR A 298 -12.27 -13.58 16.02
N ARG A 299 -12.99 -12.98 15.07
CA ARG A 299 -14.37 -12.48 15.24
C ARG A 299 -15.39 -13.12 14.30
N LYS A 300 -14.93 -13.64 13.15
CA LYS A 300 -15.79 -14.18 12.10
C LYS A 300 -15.65 -15.69 12.05
N HIS A 301 -16.74 -16.37 11.75
CA HIS A 301 -16.76 -17.84 11.63
C HIS A 301 -16.28 -18.27 10.25
N SER A 302 -16.52 -17.44 9.24
CA SER A 302 -16.08 -17.69 7.88
C SER A 302 -14.57 -17.58 7.73
N PRO A 303 -13.95 -18.31 6.78
CA PRO A 303 -12.50 -18.26 6.61
C PRO A 303 -11.99 -16.89 6.21
N VAL A 304 -11.00 -16.40 6.95
CA VAL A 304 -10.24 -15.18 6.66
C VAL A 304 -8.83 -15.60 6.24
N LYS A 305 -8.37 -15.19 5.07
CA LYS A 305 -7.07 -15.59 4.50
C LYS A 305 -6.15 -14.39 4.33
N LEU A 306 -4.85 -14.61 4.46
CA LEU A 306 -3.81 -13.61 4.25
C LEU A 306 -2.78 -14.08 3.21
N ILE A 307 -2.54 -13.28 2.18
CA ILE A 307 -1.50 -13.53 1.17
C ILE A 307 -0.54 -12.34 1.11
N LEU A 308 0.76 -12.58 1.24
CA LEU A 308 1.80 -11.53 1.21
C LEU A 308 2.96 -11.91 0.30
N GLY A 309 3.17 -11.17 -0.79
CA GLY A 309 4.27 -11.41 -1.75
C GLY A 309 5.32 -10.30 -1.80
N PRO A 310 6.45 -10.50 -2.50
CA PRO A 310 7.55 -9.53 -2.56
C PRO A 310 7.36 -8.46 -3.66
N TRP A 311 6.11 -8.11 -3.93
CA TRP A 311 5.75 -7.27 -5.09
C TRP A 311 5.62 -5.79 -4.71
N THR A 312 5.54 -4.94 -5.72
CA THR A 312 4.93 -3.60 -5.57
C THR A 312 3.42 -3.68 -5.82
N HIS A 313 2.72 -2.57 -5.63
CA HIS A 313 1.26 -2.45 -5.71
C HIS A 313 0.62 -3.13 -6.95
N GLY A 314 -0.05 -4.26 -6.74
CA GLY A 314 -0.72 -5.06 -7.78
C GLY A 314 0.22 -5.83 -8.74
N GLN A 315 1.54 -5.82 -8.53
CA GLN A 315 2.53 -6.45 -9.43
C GLN A 315 2.78 -7.94 -9.13
N ARG A 316 1.72 -8.68 -8.79
CA ARG A 316 1.77 -10.07 -8.32
C ARG A 316 2.28 -11.10 -9.33
N SER A 317 2.38 -10.75 -10.61
CA SER A 317 2.89 -11.64 -11.68
C SER A 317 4.33 -11.32 -12.10
N VAL A 318 5.03 -10.47 -11.32
CA VAL A 318 6.39 -9.99 -11.61
C VAL A 318 7.39 -10.60 -10.62
N THR A 319 8.61 -10.88 -11.09
CA THR A 319 9.69 -11.47 -10.27
C THR A 319 10.44 -10.44 -9.43
N TYR A 320 10.33 -9.16 -9.74
CA TYR A 320 11.12 -8.08 -9.15
C TYR A 320 10.26 -6.95 -8.58
N ALA A 321 10.84 -6.17 -7.67
CA ALA A 321 10.31 -4.90 -7.18
C ALA A 321 11.45 -3.88 -7.13
N GLY A 322 11.34 -2.81 -7.93
CA GLY A 322 12.46 -1.88 -8.13
C GLY A 322 13.63 -2.55 -8.85
N ASP A 323 14.83 -2.39 -8.30
CA ASP A 323 16.09 -2.89 -8.86
C ASP A 323 16.48 -4.27 -8.30
N VAL A 324 15.55 -4.96 -7.62
CA VAL A 324 15.80 -6.25 -6.97
C VAL A 324 14.85 -7.32 -7.51
N ASP A 325 15.40 -8.44 -7.94
CA ASP A 325 14.68 -9.65 -8.37
C ASP A 325 14.61 -10.68 -7.24
N PHE A 326 13.44 -11.26 -7.05
CA PHE A 326 13.10 -12.24 -6.00
C PHE A 326 12.98 -13.67 -6.56
N GLY A 327 13.38 -13.88 -7.81
CA GLY A 327 13.45 -15.17 -8.46
C GLY A 327 12.13 -15.62 -9.10
N LEU A 328 12.23 -16.72 -9.84
CA LEU A 328 11.11 -17.24 -10.63
C LEU A 328 9.94 -17.80 -9.81
N ALA A 329 10.14 -17.99 -8.50
CA ALA A 329 9.11 -18.43 -7.56
C ALA A 329 8.32 -17.27 -6.95
N ALA A 330 8.78 -16.02 -7.07
CA ALA A 330 8.15 -14.85 -6.48
C ALA A 330 6.76 -14.50 -7.02
N PRO A 331 6.47 -14.64 -8.33
CA PRO A 331 5.13 -14.43 -8.85
C PRO A 331 4.10 -15.34 -8.19
N LEU A 332 2.87 -14.84 -8.07
CA LEU A 332 1.69 -15.64 -7.68
C LEU A 332 1.44 -16.77 -8.69
N ASP A 333 1.66 -16.48 -9.97
CA ASP A 333 1.46 -17.40 -11.09
C ASP A 333 2.37 -18.62 -10.97
N GLY A 334 1.76 -19.80 -10.94
CA GLY A 334 2.40 -21.10 -10.73
C GLY A 334 2.66 -21.44 -9.26
N ALA A 335 2.74 -20.45 -8.35
CA ALA A 335 3.01 -20.68 -6.94
C ALA A 335 1.73 -20.90 -6.11
N LEU A 336 0.65 -20.18 -6.42
CA LEU A 336 -0.63 -20.29 -5.72
C LEU A 336 -1.72 -20.93 -6.59
N ALA A 337 -1.71 -20.60 -7.87
CA ALA A 337 -2.59 -21.17 -8.90
C ALA A 337 -1.91 -20.96 -10.26
N GLU A 338 -2.53 -21.41 -11.36
CA GLU A 338 -2.00 -21.14 -12.70
C GLU A 338 -1.76 -19.64 -12.94
N ASP A 339 -2.74 -18.82 -12.57
CA ASP A 339 -2.68 -17.38 -12.58
C ASP A 339 -3.70 -16.78 -11.59
N TYR A 340 -3.73 -15.46 -11.51
CA TYR A 340 -4.63 -14.74 -10.61
C TYR A 340 -6.13 -14.87 -10.91
N VAL A 341 -6.52 -15.08 -12.17
CA VAL A 341 -7.94 -15.32 -12.51
C VAL A 341 -8.34 -16.70 -12.00
N SER A 342 -7.52 -17.72 -12.26
CA SER A 342 -7.73 -19.09 -11.79
C SER A 342 -7.79 -19.20 -10.27
N LEU A 343 -6.94 -18.46 -9.54
CA LEU A 343 -7.01 -18.41 -8.07
C LEU A 343 -8.36 -17.87 -7.57
N ARG A 344 -8.82 -16.75 -8.15
CA ARG A 344 -10.11 -16.14 -7.77
C ARG A 344 -11.29 -17.01 -8.15
N LEU A 345 -11.25 -17.68 -9.31
CA LEU A 345 -12.27 -18.66 -9.70
C LEU A 345 -12.35 -19.80 -8.69
N ALA A 346 -11.21 -20.40 -8.33
CA ALA A 346 -11.18 -21.47 -7.32
C ALA A 346 -11.75 -21.01 -5.97
N TRP A 347 -11.41 -19.79 -5.54
CA TRP A 347 -11.95 -19.19 -4.33
C TRP A 347 -13.47 -19.02 -4.36
N PHE A 348 -14.00 -18.38 -5.40
CA PHE A 348 -15.44 -18.17 -5.51
C PHE A 348 -16.20 -19.49 -5.71
N ASP A 349 -15.62 -20.46 -6.41
CA ASP A 349 -16.21 -21.78 -6.59
C ASP A 349 -16.33 -22.55 -5.26
N ALA A 350 -15.37 -22.38 -4.36
CA ALA A 350 -15.41 -22.98 -3.03
C ALA A 350 -16.57 -22.43 -2.18
N TRP A 351 -16.91 -21.15 -2.32
CA TRP A 351 -17.78 -20.46 -1.35
C TRP A 351 -19.17 -20.08 -1.88
N LEU A 352 -19.30 -19.80 -3.18
CA LEU A 352 -20.55 -19.33 -3.78
C LEU A 352 -21.38 -20.46 -4.42
N LYS A 353 -20.72 -21.47 -5.00
CA LYS A 353 -21.38 -22.56 -5.73
C LYS A 353 -21.90 -23.69 -4.84
N SER A 354 -22.75 -24.53 -5.42
CA SER A 354 -23.29 -25.74 -4.79
C SER A 354 -23.20 -26.91 -5.80
N PRO A 355 -22.57 -28.05 -5.44
CA PRO A 355 -21.82 -28.28 -4.20
C PRO A 355 -20.61 -27.35 -4.07
N LYS A 356 -20.20 -27.07 -2.83
CA LYS A 356 -19.00 -26.26 -2.54
C LYS A 356 -17.73 -27.01 -2.97
N GLY A 357 -16.79 -26.29 -3.59
CA GLY A 357 -15.43 -26.78 -3.77
C GLY A 357 -14.64 -26.85 -2.45
N GLY A 358 -13.42 -27.39 -2.49
CA GLY A 358 -12.48 -27.34 -1.37
C GLY A 358 -11.86 -25.94 -1.20
N ASP A 359 -11.48 -25.58 0.03
CA ASP A 359 -10.77 -24.34 0.32
C ASP A 359 -9.40 -24.34 -0.40
N PRO A 360 -9.13 -23.40 -1.33
CA PRO A 360 -7.91 -23.43 -2.13
C PRO A 360 -6.70 -22.80 -1.43
N LEU A 361 -6.86 -22.24 -0.22
CA LEU A 361 -5.82 -21.43 0.42
C LEU A 361 -5.56 -21.83 1.89
N PRO A 362 -4.28 -21.88 2.34
CA PRO A 362 -3.98 -21.94 3.76
C PRO A 362 -4.38 -20.61 4.45
N PRO A 363 -4.52 -20.56 5.79
CA PRO A 363 -4.85 -19.32 6.51
C PRO A 363 -3.92 -18.15 6.19
N VAL A 364 -2.60 -18.42 6.14
CA VAL A 364 -1.59 -17.44 5.75
C VAL A 364 -0.66 -18.07 4.71
N LYS A 365 -0.40 -17.33 3.64
CA LYS A 365 0.61 -17.65 2.62
C LYS A 365 1.50 -16.45 2.39
N LEU A 366 2.80 -16.57 2.65
CA LEU A 366 3.71 -15.43 2.57
C LEU A 366 5.03 -15.80 1.89
N PHE A 367 5.63 -14.84 1.20
CA PHE A 367 6.93 -15.02 0.57
C PHE A 367 8.05 -14.51 1.49
N VAL A 368 8.96 -15.38 1.90
CA VAL A 368 10.17 -15.00 2.63
C VAL A 368 11.24 -14.63 1.61
N MET A 369 11.60 -13.35 1.55
CA MET A 369 12.66 -12.81 0.69
C MET A 369 14.04 -13.30 1.14
N GLY A 370 15.03 -13.30 0.25
CA GLY A 370 16.41 -13.62 0.56
C GLY A 370 16.84 -15.04 0.18
N GLY A 371 18.15 -15.30 0.25
CA GLY A 371 18.74 -16.60 -0.12
C GLY A 371 19.11 -16.74 -1.61
N GLY A 372 18.95 -15.69 -2.41
CA GLY A 372 19.50 -15.57 -3.76
C GLY A 372 21.02 -15.40 -3.78
N SER A 373 21.59 -15.28 -4.97
CA SER A 373 23.05 -15.23 -5.14
C SER A 373 23.71 -13.92 -4.70
N GLY A 374 22.93 -12.83 -4.56
CA GLY A 374 23.45 -11.48 -4.32
C GLY A 374 24.23 -10.91 -5.52
N ARG A 375 24.15 -11.55 -6.69
CA ARG A 375 24.77 -11.13 -7.94
C ARG A 375 23.77 -10.41 -8.83
N LYS A 376 24.27 -9.80 -9.92
CA LYS A 376 23.45 -9.09 -10.89
C LYS A 376 22.81 -10.07 -11.88
N THR A 377 21.49 -9.99 -12.07
CA THR A 377 20.78 -10.75 -13.10
C THR A 377 21.14 -10.24 -14.50
N PRO A 378 20.83 -10.99 -15.58
CA PRO A 378 21.01 -10.51 -16.96
C PRO A 378 20.30 -9.18 -17.24
N GLU A 379 19.21 -8.88 -16.54
CA GLU A 379 18.44 -7.65 -16.66
C GLU A 379 18.99 -6.50 -15.79
N GLY A 380 20.11 -6.71 -15.09
CA GLY A 380 20.80 -5.69 -14.30
C GLY A 380 20.32 -5.53 -12.85
N ARG A 381 19.44 -6.41 -12.37
CA ARG A 381 18.88 -6.34 -11.00
C ARG A 381 19.72 -7.13 -10.00
N LEU A 382 19.61 -6.82 -8.72
CA LEU A 382 20.14 -7.69 -7.66
C LEU A 382 19.30 -8.97 -7.55
N ASP A 383 19.92 -10.14 -7.63
CA ASP A 383 19.28 -11.43 -7.33
C ASP A 383 19.23 -11.65 -5.81
N HIS A 384 18.10 -11.29 -5.21
CA HIS A 384 17.86 -11.46 -3.77
C HIS A 384 17.16 -12.78 -3.45
N GLY A 385 16.36 -13.30 -4.38
CA GLY A 385 15.66 -14.58 -4.23
C GLY A 385 14.59 -14.62 -3.14
N GLY A 386 14.17 -15.83 -2.79
CA GLY A 386 13.21 -16.13 -1.73
C GLY A 386 12.34 -17.34 -2.01
N ALA A 387 11.42 -17.64 -1.09
CA ALA A 387 10.53 -18.79 -1.19
C ALA A 387 9.18 -18.54 -0.50
N TRP A 388 8.13 -19.19 -1.00
CA TRP A 388 6.82 -19.21 -0.35
C TRP A 388 6.80 -20.08 0.91
N MET A 389 6.08 -19.63 1.91
CA MET A 389 5.82 -20.32 3.16
C MET A 389 4.33 -20.26 3.48
N ASP A 390 3.77 -21.40 3.89
CA ASP A 390 2.42 -21.49 4.44
C ASP A 390 2.49 -21.42 5.97
N ALA A 391 1.53 -20.74 6.59
CA ALA A 391 1.43 -20.62 8.03
C ALA A 391 -0.02 -20.68 8.50
N ALA A 392 -0.23 -21.14 9.73
CA ALA A 392 -1.54 -21.21 10.36
C ALA A 392 -2.02 -19.87 10.95
N ALA A 393 -1.08 -18.95 11.22
CA ALA A 393 -1.34 -17.67 11.85
C ALA A 393 -0.29 -16.62 11.42
N TRP A 394 -0.58 -15.36 11.73
CA TRP A 394 0.35 -14.25 11.58
C TRP A 394 0.58 -13.56 12.94
N PRO A 395 1.84 -13.27 13.33
CA PRO A 395 3.07 -13.81 12.74
C PRO A 395 3.09 -15.36 12.79
N PRO A 396 3.90 -16.02 11.94
CA PRO A 396 4.05 -17.48 11.97
C PRO A 396 4.49 -17.98 13.35
N ALA A 397 4.13 -19.23 13.68
CA ALA A 397 4.59 -19.88 14.90
C ALA A 397 6.12 -19.98 14.91
N GLY A 398 6.73 -19.80 16.09
CA GLY A 398 8.20 -19.80 16.25
C GLY A 398 8.87 -18.44 16.05
N VAL A 399 8.12 -17.39 15.69
CA VAL A 399 8.62 -16.02 15.70
C VAL A 399 8.78 -15.52 17.15
N VAL A 400 9.96 -15.00 17.47
CA VAL A 400 10.31 -14.40 18.76
C VAL A 400 10.77 -12.97 18.55
N MET A 401 10.11 -12.02 19.24
CA MET A 401 10.55 -10.63 19.25
C MET A 401 11.86 -10.51 20.03
N THR A 402 12.92 -10.09 19.35
CA THR A 402 14.27 -9.98 19.90
C THR A 402 14.74 -8.54 19.87
N ASP A 403 15.21 -8.03 21.00
CA ASP A 403 15.79 -6.69 21.12
C ASP A 403 17.19 -6.64 20.49
N TRP A 404 17.42 -5.64 19.65
CA TRP A 404 18.74 -5.28 19.12
C TRP A 404 19.00 -3.81 19.43
N PHE A 405 19.98 -3.56 20.29
CA PHE A 405 20.31 -2.24 20.84
C PHE A 405 21.28 -1.50 19.94
N LEU A 406 21.01 -0.21 19.76
CA LEU A 406 21.88 0.71 19.05
C LEU A 406 23.07 1.07 19.95
N GLN A 407 24.27 1.16 19.36
CA GLN A 407 25.52 1.47 20.05
C GLN A 407 26.17 2.74 19.48
N VAL A 408 26.88 3.48 20.33
CA VAL A 408 27.42 4.82 20.00
C VAL A 408 28.47 4.84 18.91
N ASP A 409 29.08 3.70 18.65
CA ASP A 409 30.01 3.47 17.55
C ASP A 409 29.31 3.10 16.22
N GLY A 410 27.97 3.11 16.17
CA GLY A 410 27.19 2.67 15.01
C GLY A 410 26.92 1.16 14.99
N GLY A 411 27.25 0.43 16.07
CA GLY A 411 26.93 -0.98 16.21
C GLY A 411 25.44 -1.22 16.46
N LEU A 412 24.96 -2.40 16.04
CA LEU A 412 23.67 -2.96 16.42
C LEU A 412 23.91 -4.34 17.04
N THR A 413 23.57 -4.50 18.32
CA THR A 413 23.94 -5.70 19.10
C THR A 413 22.79 -6.22 19.97
N PRO A 414 22.79 -7.52 20.36
CA PRO A 414 21.77 -8.04 21.28
C PRO A 414 21.89 -7.53 22.73
N GLY A 415 23.06 -6.99 23.11
CA GLY A 415 23.33 -6.52 24.48
C GLY A 415 23.03 -5.03 24.64
N PRO A 416 22.42 -4.58 25.74
CA PRO A 416 22.17 -3.17 25.98
C PRO A 416 23.48 -2.38 26.13
N PRO A 417 23.48 -1.07 25.80
CA PRO A 417 24.63 -0.21 26.03
C PRO A 417 24.96 -0.10 27.52
N GLN A 418 26.25 0.06 27.83
CA GLN A 418 26.75 0.16 29.21
C GLN A 418 27.28 1.55 29.58
N ALA A 419 27.44 2.45 28.60
CA ALA A 419 27.96 3.78 28.85
C ALA A 419 26.99 4.59 29.74
N GLU A 420 27.52 5.42 30.64
CA GLU A 420 26.70 6.29 31.51
C GLU A 420 25.99 7.40 30.73
N SER A 421 26.60 7.89 29.65
CA SER A 421 26.04 8.90 28.75
C SER A 421 26.58 8.69 27.34
N ALA A 422 25.69 8.53 26.38
CA ALA A 422 26.01 8.26 24.99
C ALA A 422 24.84 8.66 24.10
N PHE A 423 25.13 9.44 23.06
CA PHE A 423 24.19 9.77 22.00
C PHE A 423 24.95 10.00 20.69
N GLN A 424 24.25 9.87 19.58
CA GLN A 424 24.67 10.46 18.30
C GLN A 424 23.76 11.64 17.95
N GLU A 425 24.33 12.64 17.29
CA GLU A 425 23.67 13.88 16.91
C GLU A 425 23.71 14.06 15.39
N TYR A 426 22.63 14.58 14.82
CA TYR A 426 22.55 14.96 13.41
C TYR A 426 21.66 16.19 13.24
N THR A 427 21.78 16.87 12.10
CA THR A 427 21.00 18.07 11.79
C THR A 427 20.02 17.77 10.68
N HIS A 428 18.73 18.08 10.89
CA HIS A 428 17.70 18.00 9.88
C HIS A 428 17.31 19.40 9.39
N ASP A 429 17.52 19.67 8.10
CA ASP A 429 17.02 20.87 7.41
C ASP A 429 15.81 20.49 6.53
N PRO A 430 14.59 20.97 6.84
CA PRO A 430 13.40 20.74 6.03
C PRO A 430 13.54 21.19 4.57
N ARG A 431 14.49 22.08 4.25
CA ARG A 431 14.77 22.53 2.87
C ARG A 431 15.63 21.56 2.07
N ARG A 432 16.27 20.59 2.74
CA ARG A 432 17.13 19.56 2.13
C ARG A 432 16.76 18.17 2.65
N PRO A 433 15.49 17.75 2.52
CA PRO A 433 15.04 16.48 3.08
C PRO A 433 15.76 15.30 2.42
N VAL A 434 15.83 14.19 3.14
CA VAL A 434 16.35 12.93 2.62
C VAL A 434 15.42 12.42 1.52
N PRO A 435 15.95 12.08 0.33
CA PRO A 435 15.13 11.63 -0.78
C PRO A 435 14.56 10.23 -0.52
N THR A 436 13.34 10.01 -1.00
CA THR A 436 12.72 8.68 -1.05
C THR A 436 13.35 7.84 -2.15
N ILE A 437 13.89 6.69 -1.76
CA ILE A 437 14.45 5.68 -2.66
C ILE A 437 13.75 4.35 -2.38
N GLY A 438 12.70 4.08 -3.15
CA GLY A 438 11.87 2.88 -2.99
C GLY A 438 10.98 2.89 -1.75
N GLY A 439 10.56 1.68 -1.36
CA GLY A 439 9.71 1.41 -0.20
C GLY A 439 8.28 1.05 -0.57
N ALA A 440 7.45 0.98 0.48
CA ALA A 440 6.03 0.64 0.39
C ALA A 440 5.21 1.83 -0.14
N ILE A 441 5.18 1.99 -1.47
CA ILE A 441 4.53 3.11 -2.15
C ILE A 441 3.53 2.60 -3.19
N ALA A 442 2.43 3.33 -3.38
CA ALA A 442 1.48 3.10 -4.47
C ALA A 442 1.17 4.43 -5.16
N SER A 443 0.92 4.42 -6.47
CA SER A 443 0.56 5.64 -7.23
C SER A 443 1.56 6.82 -7.14
N GLY A 444 2.84 6.57 -6.84
CA GLY A 444 3.85 7.61 -6.65
C GLY A 444 4.33 8.33 -7.92
N ALA A 445 4.07 7.76 -9.10
CA ALA A 445 4.51 8.35 -10.36
C ALA A 445 3.84 9.71 -10.63
N PRO A 446 4.55 10.67 -11.25
CA PRO A 446 5.92 10.58 -11.77
C PRO A 446 7.01 10.97 -10.75
N VAL A 447 6.68 11.15 -9.48
CA VAL A 447 7.57 11.79 -8.49
C VAL A 447 8.40 10.78 -7.70
N MET A 448 7.80 9.64 -7.32
CA MET A 448 8.44 8.62 -6.49
C MET A 448 8.09 7.21 -6.99
N GLU A 449 8.95 6.24 -6.69
CA GLU A 449 8.83 4.86 -7.13
C GLU A 449 8.82 3.88 -5.96
N ALA A 450 8.10 2.77 -6.11
CA ALA A 450 7.96 1.73 -5.10
C ALA A 450 8.93 0.57 -5.35
N GLY A 451 9.28 -0.17 -4.31
CA GLY A 451 10.06 -1.40 -4.43
C GLY A 451 11.35 -1.39 -3.61
N ALA A 452 12.20 -2.37 -3.88
CA ALA A 452 13.52 -2.49 -3.28
C ALA A 452 14.57 -1.88 -4.21
N PHE A 453 15.46 -1.08 -3.63
CA PHE A 453 16.51 -0.35 -4.30
C PHE A 453 17.74 -0.28 -3.40
N ASP A 454 18.90 -0.09 -4.04
CA ASP A 454 20.11 0.32 -3.33
C ASP A 454 19.85 1.69 -2.71
N GLN A 455 20.17 1.87 -1.43
CA GLN A 455 20.00 3.14 -0.72
C GLN A 455 21.11 4.13 -1.08
N ARG A 456 21.17 4.47 -2.36
CA ARG A 456 22.13 5.36 -2.99
C ARG A 456 21.39 6.35 -3.88
N GLU A 457 21.72 7.62 -3.75
CA GLU A 457 21.18 8.66 -4.61
C GLU A 457 21.52 8.34 -6.07
N ALA A 458 20.64 8.73 -7.00
CA ALA A 458 20.86 8.48 -8.43
C ALA A 458 20.17 9.53 -9.28
N LEU A 459 20.68 9.70 -10.51
CA LEU A 459 20.06 10.56 -11.50
C LEU A 459 18.62 10.08 -11.80
N GLY A 460 17.67 11.01 -11.79
CA GLY A 460 16.27 10.74 -12.12
C GLY A 460 15.39 10.43 -10.90
N ILE A 461 16.00 10.11 -9.75
CA ILE A 461 15.28 10.03 -8.47
C ILE A 461 15.02 11.45 -7.96
N PHE A 462 13.78 11.72 -7.56
CA PHE A 462 13.38 13.03 -7.08
C PHE A 462 14.11 13.39 -5.77
N GLY A 463 14.69 14.59 -5.72
CA GLY A 463 15.41 15.09 -4.55
C GLY A 463 16.89 14.67 -4.47
N CYS A 464 17.36 13.79 -5.36
CA CYS A 464 18.77 13.39 -5.43
C CYS A 464 19.59 14.42 -6.23
N GLU A 465 20.83 14.66 -5.79
CA GLU A 465 21.77 15.59 -6.41
C GLU A 465 23.14 14.95 -6.62
N ALA A 466 23.88 15.41 -7.63
CA ALA A 466 25.27 14.96 -7.82
C ALA A 466 26.11 15.32 -6.56
N PRO A 467 27.03 14.44 -6.12
CA PRO A 467 27.62 13.32 -6.86
C PRO A 467 26.94 11.95 -6.61
N TYR A 468 25.68 11.90 -6.17
CA TYR A 468 24.90 10.66 -6.05
C TYR A 468 25.51 9.62 -5.10
N ARG A 469 25.67 10.01 -3.83
CA ARG A 469 26.31 9.19 -2.79
C ARG A 469 25.36 8.19 -2.14
N ALA A 470 25.89 7.27 -1.35
CA ALA A 470 25.06 6.44 -0.49
C ALA A 470 24.30 7.34 0.49
N LEU A 471 23.04 7.00 0.80
CA LEU A 471 22.28 7.73 1.82
C LEU A 471 22.97 7.65 3.19
N ALA A 472 23.75 6.60 3.41
CA ALA A 472 24.62 6.42 4.59
C ALA A 472 25.64 7.56 4.78
N ASP A 473 26.05 8.22 3.70
CA ASP A 473 27.09 9.26 3.71
C ASP A 473 26.52 10.64 4.01
N ARG A 474 25.19 10.76 4.13
CA ARG A 474 24.54 12.04 4.43
C ARG A 474 24.71 12.40 5.91
N GLN A 475 24.92 13.68 6.17
CA GLN A 475 25.09 14.20 7.54
C GLN A 475 23.80 14.18 8.37
N ASP A 476 22.65 14.02 7.72
CA ASP A 476 21.32 13.94 8.33
C ASP A 476 20.81 12.48 8.43
N MET A 477 21.74 11.52 8.41
CA MET A 477 21.47 10.09 8.54
C MET A 477 22.36 9.47 9.63
N LEU A 478 21.75 8.75 10.56
CA LEU A 478 22.46 7.86 11.49
C LEU A 478 22.35 6.41 11.00
N VAL A 479 23.44 5.66 11.08
CA VAL A 479 23.52 4.28 10.60
C VAL A 479 23.92 3.35 11.74
N PHE A 480 23.10 2.33 12.00
CA PHE A 480 23.38 1.29 12.98
C PHE A 480 23.36 -0.07 12.32
N GLN A 481 24.38 -0.89 12.50
CA GLN A 481 24.44 -2.19 11.84
C GLN A 481 25.18 -3.26 12.65
N THR A 482 24.79 -4.51 12.42
CA THR A 482 25.47 -5.66 13.01
C THR A 482 26.86 -5.83 12.40
N PRO A 483 27.77 -6.58 13.05
CA PRO A 483 28.84 -7.30 12.36
C PRO A 483 28.26 -8.15 11.21
N PRO A 484 29.08 -8.59 10.23
CA PRO A 484 28.62 -9.58 9.26
C PRO A 484 28.06 -10.80 10.01
N LEU A 485 26.84 -11.21 9.65
CA LEU A 485 26.15 -12.28 10.34
C LEU A 485 26.90 -13.60 10.16
N GLU A 486 27.10 -14.35 11.24
CA GLU A 486 27.80 -15.64 11.22
C GLU A 486 26.93 -16.77 10.64
N GLN A 487 25.61 -16.58 10.65
CA GLN A 487 24.58 -17.49 10.17
C GLN A 487 23.39 -16.69 9.63
N ASP A 488 22.53 -17.36 8.86
CA ASP A 488 21.30 -16.74 8.37
C ASP A 488 20.40 -16.32 9.53
N VAL A 489 19.78 -15.14 9.41
CA VAL A 489 18.76 -14.66 10.34
C VAL A 489 17.47 -14.38 9.57
N VAL A 490 16.39 -15.05 9.94
CA VAL A 490 15.09 -14.90 9.27
C VAL A 490 14.19 -14.01 10.11
N VAL A 491 13.81 -12.86 9.57
CA VAL A 491 12.94 -11.87 10.21
C VAL A 491 11.57 -11.90 9.52
N VAL A 492 10.51 -12.26 10.23
CA VAL A 492 9.14 -12.37 9.69
C VAL A 492 8.14 -11.76 10.66
N GLY A 493 7.62 -10.58 10.35
CA GLY A 493 6.61 -9.93 11.17
C GLY A 493 6.66 -8.40 11.15
N PRO A 494 5.96 -7.76 12.11
CA PRO A 494 6.04 -6.30 12.31
C PRO A 494 7.40 -5.91 12.89
N ILE A 495 7.89 -4.73 12.49
CA ILE A 495 9.14 -4.15 13.00
C ILE A 495 8.79 -2.93 13.86
N THR A 496 9.31 -2.89 15.08
CA THR A 496 9.12 -1.76 16.00
C THR A 496 10.48 -1.22 16.44
N VAL A 497 10.67 0.10 16.36
CA VAL A 497 11.86 0.78 16.85
C VAL A 497 11.50 1.63 18.06
N LYS A 498 12.23 1.44 19.16
CA LYS A 498 12.11 2.26 20.38
C LYS A 498 13.32 3.18 20.45
N LEU A 499 13.09 4.48 20.36
CA LEU A 499 14.15 5.49 20.42
C LEU A 499 14.01 6.36 21.66
N HIS A 500 15.14 6.75 22.24
CA HIS A 500 15.23 7.85 23.18
C HIS A 500 15.84 9.03 22.44
N ILE A 501 15.13 10.15 22.36
CA ILE A 501 15.51 11.27 21.49
C ILE A 501 15.42 12.60 22.22
N SER A 502 16.16 13.59 21.72
CA SER A 502 15.89 15.00 22.00
C SER A 502 15.97 15.80 20.70
N SER A 503 15.33 16.96 20.66
CA SER A 503 15.48 17.96 19.61
C SER A 503 15.65 19.34 20.25
N ASP A 504 16.29 20.28 19.56
CA ASP A 504 16.27 21.70 19.91
C ASP A 504 15.00 22.42 19.40
N CYS A 505 14.20 21.74 18.57
CA CYS A 505 12.93 22.21 18.04
C CYS A 505 11.72 21.65 18.82
N VAL A 506 10.57 22.28 18.64
CA VAL A 506 9.31 21.93 19.35
C VAL A 506 8.56 20.77 18.70
N ASP A 507 8.99 20.36 17.52
CA ASP A 507 8.52 19.20 16.78
C ASP A 507 9.58 18.80 15.74
N THR A 508 9.53 17.55 15.28
CA THR A 508 10.32 16.99 14.18
C THR A 508 9.72 15.61 13.86
N ASP A 509 10.10 15.02 12.73
CA ASP A 509 9.81 13.60 12.47
C ASP A 509 11.04 12.75 12.82
N PHE A 510 10.80 11.48 13.15
CA PHE A 510 11.82 10.44 13.19
C PHE A 510 11.40 9.32 12.22
N MET A 511 12.28 9.05 11.27
CA MET A 511 12.12 8.08 10.19
C MET A 511 13.12 6.97 10.41
N VAL A 512 12.68 5.72 10.22
CA VAL A 512 13.53 4.53 10.34
C VAL A 512 13.43 3.69 9.09
N LYS A 513 14.54 3.07 8.66
CA LYS A 513 14.54 2.13 7.52
C LYS A 513 15.36 0.89 7.88
N LEU A 514 14.72 -0.27 7.75
CA LEU A 514 15.40 -1.56 7.88
C LEU A 514 15.99 -1.95 6.54
N ILE A 515 17.28 -2.31 6.54
CA ILE A 515 18.09 -2.57 5.36
C ILE A 515 18.76 -3.93 5.51
N ASP A 516 18.70 -4.72 4.44
CA ASP A 516 19.59 -5.86 4.21
C ASP A 516 20.85 -5.35 3.51
N ALA A 517 21.97 -5.30 4.23
CA ALA A 517 23.23 -4.80 3.70
C ALA A 517 24.06 -5.98 3.18
N HIS A 518 24.03 -6.15 1.85
CA HIS A 518 24.83 -7.14 1.14
C HIS A 518 26.30 -6.75 1.18
N PRO A 519 27.22 -7.71 1.36
CA PRO A 519 28.64 -7.44 1.34
C PRO A 519 29.10 -7.02 -0.07
N PRO A 520 30.27 -6.34 -0.18
CA PRO A 520 30.93 -6.11 -1.45
C PRO A 520 31.05 -7.38 -2.30
N SER A 521 30.76 -7.25 -3.58
CA SER A 521 30.91 -8.31 -4.59
C SER A 521 31.50 -7.73 -5.87
N GLU A 522 31.82 -8.58 -6.84
CA GLU A 522 32.29 -8.14 -8.15
C GLU A 522 31.24 -7.27 -8.90
N ASP A 523 29.94 -7.55 -8.72
CA ASP A 523 28.88 -6.75 -9.35
C ASP A 523 28.53 -5.47 -8.60
N TYR A 524 28.81 -5.47 -7.28
CA TYR A 524 28.53 -4.39 -6.34
C TYR A 524 29.76 -4.16 -5.43
N PRO A 525 30.81 -3.47 -5.91
CA PRO A 525 32.08 -3.33 -5.18
C PRO A 525 31.99 -2.60 -3.83
N GLU A 526 30.94 -1.81 -3.64
CA GLU A 526 30.66 -1.09 -2.38
C GLU A 526 29.61 -1.82 -1.52
N GLY A 527 29.17 -3.01 -1.94
CA GLY A 527 28.00 -3.70 -1.39
C GLY A 527 26.69 -3.14 -1.96
N TYR A 528 25.57 -3.64 -1.45
CA TYR A 528 24.22 -3.20 -1.83
C TYR A 528 23.39 -3.04 -0.57
N ALA A 529 22.86 -1.84 -0.33
CA ALA A 529 22.01 -1.55 0.82
C ALA A 529 20.55 -1.66 0.39
N MET A 530 19.96 -2.86 0.45
CA MET A 530 18.59 -3.08 0.01
C MET A 530 17.60 -2.64 1.10
N ASN A 531 16.73 -1.68 0.81
CA ASN A 531 15.63 -1.36 1.72
C ASN A 531 14.62 -2.51 1.80
N LEU A 532 14.20 -2.85 3.03
CA LEU A 532 13.15 -3.84 3.29
C LEU A 532 11.83 -3.15 3.64
N CYS A 533 11.86 -2.31 4.66
CA CYS A 533 10.68 -1.59 5.16
C CYS A 533 11.12 -0.28 5.85
N HIS A 534 10.16 0.59 6.12
CA HIS A 534 10.40 1.84 6.84
C HIS A 534 9.24 2.18 7.77
N GLY A 535 9.50 3.07 8.72
CA GLY A 535 8.53 3.62 9.65
C GLY A 535 8.78 5.10 9.87
N VAL A 536 7.74 5.79 10.34
CA VAL A 536 7.79 7.20 10.69
C VAL A 536 7.01 7.41 11.98
N LEU A 537 7.46 8.36 12.79
CA LEU A 537 6.65 8.99 13.81
C LEU A 537 6.92 10.51 13.80
N ARG A 538 5.84 11.28 13.67
CA ARG A 538 5.87 12.72 13.92
C ARG A 538 5.78 12.98 15.42
N ALA A 539 6.80 13.63 15.98
CA ALA A 539 7.06 13.63 17.42
C ALA A 539 5.93 14.27 18.26
N ARG A 540 5.15 15.19 17.67
CA ARG A 540 3.94 15.73 18.31
C ARG A 540 2.87 14.67 18.65
N TYR A 541 2.93 13.48 18.04
CA TYR A 541 2.01 12.37 18.26
C TYR A 541 2.59 11.23 19.10
N ARG A 542 3.72 11.45 19.80
CA ARG A 542 4.40 10.40 20.58
C ARG A 542 3.56 9.75 21.68
N ASN A 543 2.54 10.45 22.16
CA ASN A 543 1.66 10.00 23.25
C ASN A 543 0.29 9.50 22.74
N GLY A 544 0.12 9.38 21.42
CA GLY A 544 -1.17 9.11 20.80
C GLY A 544 -1.46 10.08 19.66
N PHE A 545 -2.46 9.74 18.85
CA PHE A 545 -2.79 10.47 17.63
C PHE A 545 -4.04 11.35 17.77
N ASP A 546 -4.76 11.26 18.87
CA ASP A 546 -5.98 12.03 19.16
C ASP A 546 -5.70 13.44 19.71
N GLN A 547 -4.45 13.71 20.12
CA GLN A 547 -4.00 15.01 20.60
C GLN A 547 -2.53 15.26 20.23
N GLU A 548 -2.14 16.54 20.12
CA GLU A 548 -0.76 16.95 19.91
C GLU A 548 -0.08 17.31 21.24
N THR A 549 1.17 16.89 21.42
CA THR A 549 2.02 17.37 22.51
C THR A 549 3.35 17.86 21.94
N ARG A 550 3.75 19.11 22.20
CA ARG A 550 5.04 19.64 21.69
C ARG A 550 6.23 19.01 22.44
N LEU A 551 7.40 19.01 21.79
CA LEU A 551 8.67 18.72 22.44
C LEU A 551 9.14 19.96 23.22
N GLU A 552 9.73 19.73 24.38
CA GLU A 552 10.55 20.73 25.06
C GLU A 552 12.00 20.61 24.55
N PRO A 553 12.60 21.71 24.05
CA PRO A 553 13.97 21.68 23.55
C PRO A 553 14.98 21.08 24.54
N GLY A 554 15.74 20.08 24.09
CA GLY A 554 16.75 19.38 24.87
C GLY A 554 16.22 18.32 25.85
N HIS A 555 14.91 18.19 26.02
CA HIS A 555 14.33 17.12 26.85
C HIS A 555 14.38 15.77 26.13
N VAL A 556 14.69 14.70 26.88
CA VAL A 556 14.78 13.34 26.34
C VAL A 556 13.41 12.67 26.40
N TYR A 557 12.89 12.24 25.25
CA TYR A 557 11.62 11.54 25.11
C TYR A 557 11.82 10.12 24.59
N ALA A 558 10.98 9.19 25.06
CA ALA A 558 10.87 7.87 24.45
C ALA A 558 9.84 7.89 23.30
N LEU A 559 10.23 7.37 22.15
CA LEU A 559 9.38 7.18 20.97
C LEU A 559 9.25 5.70 20.65
N THR A 560 8.08 5.30 20.15
CA THR A 560 7.85 3.98 19.54
C THR A 560 7.42 4.19 18.10
N ILE A 561 8.22 3.69 17.15
CA ILE A 561 8.03 3.84 15.71
C ILE A 561 7.73 2.47 15.13
N ASP A 562 6.53 2.30 14.60
CA ASP A 562 6.14 1.08 13.89
C ASP A 562 6.43 1.22 12.40
N ALA A 563 7.19 0.27 11.87
CA ALA A 563 7.50 0.18 10.45
C ALA A 563 6.59 -0.81 9.74
N PHE A 564 6.54 -0.71 8.41
CA PHE A 564 5.87 -1.71 7.58
C PHE A 564 6.41 -3.13 7.89
N PRO A 565 5.55 -4.17 7.87
CA PRO A 565 5.96 -5.54 8.11
C PRO A 565 6.83 -6.07 6.97
N THR A 566 7.66 -7.06 7.27
CA THR A 566 8.50 -7.73 6.26
C THR A 566 8.68 -9.21 6.56
N ALA A 567 9.15 -9.96 5.56
CA ALA A 567 9.63 -11.32 5.68
C ALA A 567 10.93 -11.45 4.88
N ASN A 568 12.08 -11.45 5.56
CA ASN A 568 13.40 -11.47 4.93
C ASN A 568 14.35 -12.42 5.65
N ARG A 569 15.12 -13.18 4.87
CA ARG A 569 16.30 -13.90 5.32
C ARG A 569 17.53 -13.05 5.03
N PHE A 570 18.13 -12.51 6.08
CA PHE A 570 19.47 -11.95 6.02
C PHE A 570 20.45 -13.11 5.92
N VAL A 571 21.11 -13.23 4.77
CA VAL A 571 22.03 -14.33 4.49
C VAL A 571 23.31 -14.14 5.30
N LYS A 572 23.94 -15.25 5.72
CA LYS A 572 25.28 -15.24 6.32
C LYS A 572 26.23 -14.30 5.57
N GLY A 573 26.92 -13.44 6.30
CA GLY A 573 27.84 -12.43 5.75
C GLY A 573 27.18 -11.08 5.43
N HIS A 574 25.85 -11.03 5.29
CA HIS A 574 25.12 -9.76 5.25
C HIS A 574 25.12 -9.09 6.63
N ARG A 575 24.58 -7.87 6.71
CA ARG A 575 24.33 -7.18 7.97
C ARG A 575 22.87 -6.76 8.06
N ILE A 576 22.33 -6.81 9.28
CA ILE A 576 21.07 -6.11 9.58
C ILE A 576 21.45 -4.65 9.85
N ARG A 577 20.88 -3.73 9.08
CA ARG A 577 21.15 -2.30 9.19
C ARG A 577 19.86 -1.52 9.44
N LEU A 578 19.94 -0.56 10.35
CA LEU A 578 18.89 0.40 10.68
C LEU A 578 19.40 1.81 10.39
N ASP A 579 18.72 2.49 9.48
CA ASP A 579 18.96 3.91 9.19
C ASP A 579 17.94 4.76 9.93
N ILE A 580 18.39 5.89 10.49
CA ILE A 580 17.56 6.87 11.18
C ILE A 580 17.78 8.26 10.58
N SER A 581 16.69 8.94 10.23
CA SER A 581 16.69 10.34 9.81
C SER A 581 15.42 11.03 10.30
N SER A 582 15.16 12.25 9.83
CA SER A 582 13.95 13.03 10.12
C SER A 582 13.13 13.36 8.87
N SER A 583 13.44 12.74 7.73
CA SER A 583 12.63 12.88 6.51
C SER A 583 12.77 11.68 5.58
N ASN A 584 11.78 11.50 4.71
CA ASN A 584 11.76 10.53 3.61
C ASN A 584 10.84 11.12 2.53
N PHE A 585 11.36 12.12 1.81
CA PHE A 585 10.59 12.96 0.90
C PHE A 585 10.83 12.54 -0.56
N PRO A 586 9.79 12.32 -1.39
CA PRO A 586 8.44 12.79 -1.18
C PRO A 586 7.45 11.68 -0.82
N HIS A 587 7.85 10.57 -0.21
CA HIS A 587 6.87 9.62 0.33
C HIS A 587 6.00 10.31 1.38
N PHE A 588 6.62 10.93 2.38
CA PHE A 588 5.94 11.70 3.43
C PHE A 588 6.10 13.20 3.24
N ASP A 589 5.15 13.98 3.77
CA ASP A 589 5.32 15.43 3.93
C ASP A 589 6.47 15.76 4.89
N VAL A 590 7.13 16.89 4.67
CA VAL A 590 8.28 17.31 5.49
C VAL A 590 7.78 18.10 6.70
N ASN A 591 8.19 17.69 7.90
CA ASN A 591 7.92 18.46 9.11
C ASN A 591 8.70 19.79 9.06
N PRO A 592 8.05 20.95 9.29
CA PRO A 592 8.76 22.24 9.31
C PRO A 592 9.62 22.44 10.57
N ASN A 593 9.54 21.56 11.56
CA ASN A 593 10.15 21.65 12.89
C ASN A 593 9.69 22.87 13.74
N SER A 594 8.82 23.71 13.19
CA SER A 594 8.26 24.91 13.84
C SER A 594 7.08 24.62 14.75
N GLY A 595 6.49 23.42 14.63
CA GLY A 595 5.22 23.08 15.29
C GLY A 595 3.99 23.63 14.57
N GLU A 596 4.12 24.21 13.38
CA GLU A 596 2.97 24.63 12.57
C GLU A 596 2.08 23.42 12.19
N PRO A 597 0.77 23.63 11.98
CA PRO A 597 -0.14 22.57 11.56
C PRO A 597 0.23 21.96 10.19
N GLU A 598 -0.13 20.69 10.01
CA GLU A 598 0.09 19.93 8.78
C GLU A 598 -0.56 20.60 7.57
N GLY A 599 0.20 20.66 6.46
CA GLY A 599 -0.25 21.36 5.25
C GLY A 599 -0.20 22.89 5.33
N TYR A 600 0.30 23.47 6.43
CA TYR A 600 0.38 24.93 6.64
C TYR A 600 1.76 25.44 7.04
N GLY A 601 2.77 24.58 7.14
CA GLY A 601 4.12 24.98 7.58
C GLY A 601 4.78 25.96 6.61
N LEU A 602 4.96 27.22 7.01
CA LEU A 602 5.61 28.26 6.21
C LEU A 602 6.96 28.70 6.77
N SER A 603 7.29 28.30 8.00
CA SER A 603 8.47 28.79 8.73
C SER A 603 9.44 27.65 9.09
N PRO A 604 10.05 26.95 8.12
CA PRO A 604 10.87 25.78 8.43
C PRO A 604 12.14 26.15 9.21
N ARG A 605 12.37 25.40 10.30
CA ARG A 605 13.53 25.53 11.18
C ARG A 605 14.46 24.33 10.99
N VAL A 606 15.76 24.58 11.05
CA VAL A 606 16.75 23.49 11.14
C VAL A 606 16.68 22.93 12.56
N ALA A 607 16.60 21.61 12.70
CA ALA A 607 16.57 20.92 13.98
C ALA A 607 17.86 20.13 14.21
N THR A 608 18.43 20.26 15.40
CA THR A 608 19.51 19.39 15.89
C THR A 608 18.89 18.27 16.72
N ASN A 609 18.90 17.07 16.17
CA ASN A 609 18.28 15.88 16.75
C ASN A 609 19.35 14.95 17.33
N ARG A 610 19.05 14.35 18.48
CA ARG A 610 19.90 13.36 19.14
C ARG A 610 19.17 12.05 19.34
N VAL A 611 19.89 10.94 19.21
CA VAL A 611 19.43 9.60 19.58
C VAL A 611 20.33 9.08 20.70
N TYR A 612 19.73 8.83 21.86
CA TYR A 612 20.39 8.39 23.09
C TYR A 612 20.46 6.87 23.15
N MET A 613 21.52 6.39 23.79
CA MET A 613 21.96 4.99 23.77
C MET A 613 22.94 4.75 24.93
N ASP A 614 22.68 5.43 26.05
CA ASP A 614 23.30 5.14 27.33
C ASP A 614 22.51 4.06 28.09
N ALA A 615 23.06 3.61 29.22
CA ALA A 615 22.48 2.56 30.04
C ALA A 615 21.05 2.88 30.54
N THR A 616 20.67 4.16 30.65
CA THR A 616 19.33 4.60 31.08
C THR A 616 18.38 4.88 29.91
N HIS A 617 18.91 5.06 28.71
CA HIS A 617 18.18 5.37 27.48
C HIS A 617 18.51 4.38 26.34
N PRO A 618 18.23 3.06 26.50
CA PRO A 618 18.67 2.04 25.56
C PRO A 618 17.77 1.97 24.31
N SER A 619 18.03 2.84 23.34
CA SER A 619 17.40 2.80 22.00
C SER A 619 17.66 1.46 21.31
N ARG A 620 16.64 0.90 20.67
CA ARG A 620 16.67 -0.45 20.10
C ARG A 620 15.64 -0.67 19.00
N VAL A 621 15.91 -1.65 18.13
CA VAL A 621 14.93 -2.23 17.21
C VAL A 621 14.50 -3.61 17.72
N LEU A 622 13.20 -3.89 17.66
CA LEU A 622 12.62 -5.17 17.99
C LEU A 622 12.39 -5.94 16.69
N LEU A 623 13.13 -7.03 16.52
CA LEU A 623 13.07 -7.86 15.31
C LEU A 623 12.31 -9.17 15.58
N PRO A 624 11.28 -9.50 14.78
CA PRO A 624 10.56 -10.77 14.86
C PRO A 624 11.38 -11.89 14.22
N ILE A 625 12.29 -12.50 14.97
CA ILE A 625 13.17 -13.55 14.48
C ILE A 625 12.41 -14.89 14.47
N LEU A 626 12.30 -15.50 13.30
CA LEU A 626 11.82 -16.87 13.16
C LEU A 626 12.94 -17.83 13.55
N ALA A 627 12.69 -18.67 14.56
CA ALA A 627 13.64 -19.71 14.95
C ALA A 627 13.92 -20.67 13.77
N PRO A 628 15.16 -21.21 13.66
CA PRO A 628 15.56 -22.09 12.56
C PRO A 628 14.70 -23.35 12.38
#